data_AF-A0A158GBN9-F1
#
_entry.id   AF-A0A158GBN9-F1
#
_cell.length_a   1.000
_cell.length_b   1.000
_cell.length_c   1.000
_cell.angle_alpha   90.00
_cell.angle_beta   90.00
_cell.angle_gamma   90.00
#
_symmetry.space_group_name_H-M   'P 1'
#
loop_
_entity.id
_entity.type
_entity.pdbx_description
1 polymer ?
#
loop_
_entity_poly.entity_id
_entity_poly.type
_entity_poly.pdbx_seq_one_letter_code
_entity_poly.pdbx_strand_id
1 'polypeptide(L)'
;MFTTKPCTATCVLDGAAVTLTFFPDTHLLRICSAAGVCLREVRWPASWRILLATLREFSQRDDDGSGVESRLDEMLDNQPAPAMA
;
A
#
# COMPACT_ATOMS: atom_id res chain seq x y z
N MET A 1 14.34 -2.62 23.02
CA MET A 1 13.42 -1.93 22.09
C MET A 1 13.71 -2.45 20.68
N PHE A 2 12.84 -3.30 20.12
CA PHE A 2 12.96 -3.68 18.72
C PHE A 2 12.49 -2.49 17.89
N THR A 3 13.43 -1.65 17.44
CA THR A 3 13.13 -0.65 16.41
C THR A 3 12.83 -1.43 15.13
N THR A 4 11.56 -1.76 14.90
CA THR A 4 11.13 -2.44 13.70
C THR A 4 11.30 -1.45 12.54
N LYS A 5 12.36 -1.64 11.77
CA LYS A 5 12.67 -0.79 10.61
C LYS A 5 11.44 -0.72 9.70
N PRO A 6 11.07 0.47 9.20
CA PRO A 6 9.96 0.59 8.26
C PRO A 6 10.25 -0.29 7.04
N CYS A 7 9.25 -1.05 6.62
CA CYS A 7 9.32 -1.85 5.41
C CYS A 7 9.00 -0.96 4.23
N THR A 8 9.90 -0.88 3.25
CA THR A 8 9.70 -0.04 2.06
C THR A 8 9.70 -0.91 0.81
N ALA A 9 8.75 -0.71 -0.10
CA ALA A 9 8.76 -1.31 -1.43
C ALA A 9 8.35 -0.29 -2.48
N THR A 10 8.90 -0.45 -3.68
CA THR A 10 8.49 0.31 -4.86
C THR A 10 7.71 -0.62 -5.77
N CYS A 11 6.51 -0.20 -6.19
CA CYS A 11 5.65 -0.93 -7.12
C CYS A 11 5.18 0.03 -8.22
N VAL A 12 4.77 -0.50 -9.37
CA VAL A 12 4.19 0.30 -10.45
C VAL A 12 2.68 0.09 -10.44
N LEU A 13 1.93 1.18 -10.29
CA LEU A 13 0.47 1.22 -10.38
C LEU A 13 0.12 2.15 -11.54
N ASP A 14 -0.70 1.72 -12.49
CA ASP A 14 -1.16 2.50 -13.65
C ASP A 14 0.03 3.10 -14.45
N GLY A 15 1.09 2.32 -14.61
CA GLY A 15 2.34 2.78 -15.25
C GLY A 15 3.17 3.79 -14.43
N ALA A 16 2.68 4.25 -13.28
CA ALA A 16 3.41 5.15 -12.38
C ALA A 16 4.09 4.38 -11.24
N ALA A 17 5.39 4.62 -11.05
CA ALA A 17 6.11 4.08 -9.91
C ALA A 17 5.63 4.77 -8.61
N VAL A 18 5.29 3.97 -7.61
CA VAL A 18 4.89 4.39 -6.27
C VAL A 18 5.76 3.70 -5.22
N THR A 19 6.11 4.43 -4.17
CA THR A 19 6.87 3.95 -3.02
C THR A 19 5.94 3.80 -1.82
N LEU A 20 5.88 2.60 -1.28
CA LEU A 20 5.07 2.22 -0.13
C LEU A 20 5.98 2.06 1.08
N THR A 21 5.68 2.80 2.15
CA THR A 21 6.42 2.74 3.41
C THR A 21 5.48 2.30 4.53
N PHE A 22 5.70 1.10 5.05
CA PHE A 22 4.92 0.52 6.15
C PHE A 22 5.69 0.60 7.47
N PHE A 23 5.03 1.16 8.48
CA PHE A 23 5.53 1.29 9.84
C PHE A 23 4.87 0.21 10.71
N PRO A 24 5.54 -0.91 10.98
CA PRO A 24 4.96 -2.00 11.77
C PRO A 24 4.64 -1.63 13.23
N ASP A 25 5.26 -0.57 13.77
CA ASP A 25 4.98 -0.08 15.13
C ASP A 25 3.59 0.58 15.23
N THR A 26 3.25 1.40 14.24
CA THR A 26 2.01 2.19 14.22
C THR A 26 0.96 1.65 13.23
N HIS A 27 1.30 0.59 12.49
CA HIS A 27 0.53 0.06 11.37
C HIS A 27 0.23 1.11 10.28
N LEU A 28 1.07 2.14 10.19
CA LEU A 28 0.91 3.22 9.23
C LEU A 28 1.48 2.80 7.88
N LEU A 29 0.72 2.98 6.82
CA LEU A 29 1.14 2.81 5.44
C LEU A 29 1.14 4.17 4.76
N ARG A 30 2.30 4.59 4.27
CA ARG A 30 2.45 5.78 3.43
C ARG A 30 2.69 5.36 1.99
N ILE A 31 1.89 5.90 1.09
CA ILE A 31 2.03 5.73 -0.35
C ILE A 31 2.53 7.06 -0.91
N CYS A 32 3.70 7.02 -1.52
CA CYS A 32 4.31 8.16 -2.21
C CYS A 32 4.42 7.84 -3.69
N SER A 33 4.30 8.85 -4.56
CA SER A 33 4.67 8.70 -5.96
C SER A 33 6.19 8.66 -6.11
N ALA A 34 6.69 8.23 -7.27
CA ALA A 34 8.11 8.27 -7.61
C ALA A 34 8.71 9.68 -7.61
N ALA A 35 7.86 10.72 -7.71
CA ALA A 35 8.28 12.11 -7.53
C ALA A 35 8.53 12.48 -6.06
N GLY A 36 8.34 11.56 -5.11
CA GLY A 36 8.47 11.80 -3.67
C GLY A 36 7.26 12.50 -3.05
N VAL A 37 6.17 12.67 -3.81
CA VAL A 37 4.93 13.28 -3.31
C VAL A 37 4.17 12.22 -2.51
N CYS A 38 3.86 12.51 -1.25
CA CYS A 38 2.98 11.66 -0.46
C CYS A 38 1.56 11.72 -1.05
N LEU A 39 1.15 10.65 -1.71
CA LEU A 39 -0.18 10.55 -2.31
C LEU A 39 -1.22 10.25 -1.22
N ARG A 40 -0.89 9.33 -0.32
CA ARG A 40 -1.85 8.89 0.70
C ARG A 40 -1.17 8.30 1.92
N GLU A 41 -1.84 8.41 3.05
CA GLU A 41 -1.42 7.82 4.31
C GLU A 41 -2.63 7.17 4.96
N VAL A 42 -2.51 5.90 5.34
CA VAL A 42 -3.59 5.14 5.94
C VAL A 42 -3.07 4.17 6.98
N ARG A 43 -3.94 3.75 7.91
CA ARG A 43 -3.65 2.65 8.83
C ARG A 43 -4.01 1.33 8.17
N TRP A 44 -3.00 0.50 7.92
CA TRP A 44 -3.17 -0.81 7.34
C TRP A 44 -3.24 -1.88 8.44
N PRO A 45 -4.37 -2.58 8.62
CA PRO A 45 -4.59 -3.45 9.78
C PRO A 45 -3.77 -4.75 9.73
N ALA A 46 -3.27 -5.16 8.56
CA ALA A 46 -2.56 -6.43 8.38
C ALA A 46 -1.03 -6.28 8.29
N SER A 47 -0.33 -7.41 8.20
CA SER A 47 1.13 -7.43 8.06
C SER A 47 1.59 -6.96 6.68
N TRP A 48 2.84 -6.48 6.59
CA TRP A 48 3.50 -6.11 5.33
C TRP A 48 3.35 -7.14 4.20
N ARG A 49 3.44 -8.44 4.53
CA ARG A 49 3.23 -9.52 3.55
C ARG A 49 1.83 -9.53 2.94
N ILE A 50 0.80 -9.29 3.74
CA ILE A 50 -0.59 -9.23 3.27
C ILE A 50 -0.78 -8.01 2.39
N LEU A 51 -0.24 -6.86 2.81
CA LEU A 51 -0.25 -5.65 1.99
C LEU A 51 0.37 -5.88 0.60
N LEU A 52 1.56 -6.50 0.55
CA LEU A 52 2.21 -6.82 -0.73
C LEU A 52 1.40 -7.79 -1.59
N ALA A 53 0.71 -8.76 -0.98
CA ALA A 53 -0.15 -9.69 -1.70
C ALA A 53 -1.34 -8.94 -2.33
N THR A 54 -2.05 -8.13 -1.53
CA THR A 54 -3.16 -7.30 -2.01
C THR A 54 -2.68 -6.37 -3.13
N LEU A 55 -1.57 -5.66 -2.95
CA LEU A 55 -1.00 -4.80 -3.99
C LEU A 55 -0.69 -5.54 -5.29
N ARG A 56 -0.16 -6.77 -5.23
CA ARG A 56 0.09 -7.59 -6.43
C ARG A 56 -1.21 -7.96 -7.13
N GLU A 57 -2.21 -8.41 -6.38
CA GLU A 57 -3.52 -8.76 -6.95
C GLU A 57 -4.17 -7.55 -7.63
N PHE A 58 -4.08 -6.38 -7.01
CA PHE A 58 -4.54 -5.15 -7.61
C PHE A 58 -3.73 -4.81 -8.86
N SER A 59 -2.38 -4.81 -8.79
CA SER A 59 -1.48 -4.49 -9.93
C SER A 59 -1.74 -5.39 -11.15
N GLN A 60 -2.15 -6.64 -10.94
CA GLN A 60 -2.49 -7.56 -12.02
C GLN A 60 -3.84 -7.27 -12.71
N ARG A 61 -4.76 -6.53 -12.06
CA ARG A 61 -6.07 -6.16 -12.64
C ARG A 61 -6.02 -4.89 -13.50
N ASP A 62 -4.85 -4.27 -13.63
CA ASP A 62 -4.68 -2.89 -14.08
C ASP A 62 -4.55 -2.69 -15.60
N ASP A 63 -5.28 -3.48 -16.40
CA ASP A 63 -5.30 -3.30 -17.85
C ASP A 63 -6.27 -2.17 -18.29
N ASP A 64 -7.07 -1.61 -17.37
CA ASP A 64 -8.24 -0.76 -17.68
C ASP A 64 -8.03 0.77 -17.51
N GLY A 65 -6.84 1.25 -17.15
CA GLY A 65 -6.53 2.71 -17.16
C GLY A 65 -7.27 3.56 -16.11
N SER A 66 -7.69 2.95 -15.00
CA SER A 66 -8.21 3.68 -13.83
C SER A 66 -7.05 4.20 -12.98
N GLY A 67 -6.90 5.53 -12.91
CA GLY A 67 -5.73 6.18 -12.30
C GLY A 67 -5.37 5.73 -10.89
N VAL A 68 -4.09 5.90 -10.52
CA VAL A 68 -3.50 5.43 -9.26
C VAL A 68 -4.31 5.76 -8.01
N GLU A 69 -4.93 6.95 -7.95
CA GLU A 69 -5.66 7.39 -6.75
C GLU A 69 -6.94 6.58 -6.52
N SER A 70 -7.71 6.31 -7.57
CA SER A 70 -8.94 5.51 -7.50
C SER A 70 -8.65 4.08 -7.07
N ARG A 71 -7.50 3.53 -7.50
CA ARG A 71 -7.09 2.17 -7.11
C ARG A 71 -6.59 2.09 -5.69
N LEU A 72 -5.86 3.11 -5.24
CA LEU A 72 -5.50 3.21 -3.83
C LEU A 72 -6.76 3.35 -2.96
N ASP A 73 -7.77 4.08 -3.42
CA ASP A 73 -9.06 4.19 -2.75
C ASP A 73 -9.76 2.83 -2.64
N GLU A 74 -9.88 2.08 -3.75
CA GLU A 74 -10.47 0.74 -3.77
C GLU A 74 -9.73 -0.25 -2.86
N MET A 75 -8.39 -0.20 -2.84
CA MET A 75 -7.57 -1.03 -1.95
C MET A 75 -7.78 -0.68 -0.46
N LEU A 76 -8.06 0.59 -0.16
CA LEU A 76 -8.38 1.08 1.18
C LEU A 76 -9.84 0.84 1.58
N ASP A 77 -10.75 0.69 0.63
CA ASP A 77 -12.12 0.27 0.91
C ASP A 77 -12.17 -1.24 1.16
N ASN A 78 -11.49 -2.02 0.31
CA ASN A 78 -11.40 -3.47 0.39
C ASN A 78 -10.27 -3.94 1.33
N GLN A 79 -10.08 -3.25 2.47
CA GLN A 79 -9.14 -3.68 3.51
C GLN A 79 -9.50 -5.11 3.94
N PRO A 80 -8.52 -6.01 4.12
CA PRO A 80 -8.81 -7.28 4.77
C PRO A 80 -9.40 -6.98 6.14
N ALA A 81 -10.56 -7.58 6.45
CA ALA A 81 -11.20 -7.45 7.76
C ALA A 81 -10.12 -7.66 8.84
N PRO A 82 -10.11 -6.85 9.93
CA PRO A 82 -9.14 -7.01 10.98
C PRO A 82 -9.24 -8.45 11.46
N ALA A 83 -8.20 -9.25 11.18
CA ALA A 83 -8.16 -10.61 11.66
C ALA A 83 -8.26 -10.52 13.18
N MET A 84 -9.40 -10.93 13.74
CA MET A 84 -9.59 -11.08 15.18
C MET A 84 -8.49 -12.05 15.65
N ALA A 85 -7.46 -11.46 16.25
CA ALA A 85 -6.44 -12.18 17.01
C ALA A 85 -7.00 -12.53 18.40
#